data_AF-A0AB39KSV3-F1
#
_entry.id   AF-A0AB39KSV3-F1
#
_cell.length_a   1.000
_cell.length_b   1.000
_cell.length_c   1.000
_cell.angle_alpha   90.00
_cell.angle_beta   90.00
_cell.angle_gamma   90.00
#
_symmetry.space_group_name_H-M   'P 1'
#
loop_
_entity.id
_entity.type
_entity.pdbx_description
1 polymer ?
#
loop_
_entity_poly.entity_id
_entity_poly.type
_entity_poly.pdbx_seq_one_letter_code
_entity_poly.pdbx_strand_id
1 'polypeptide(L)'
;MTDPISATPEPVAAAHASDVDRNLALVVYALLFSSIFFAGIPALIAVVIAYAQRDQATPQIVSHYNFQIRIFWIALILSVIAALCGTFGLIAGIGDIFQYAVRGDWSAWDVVEFEFNEIRFDPAMISLMIAAVVFTVIATIWLLCAPAFGFIRLLGQRAIGQR
;
A
#
# COMPACT_ATOMS: atom_id res chain seq x y z
N MET A 1 -13.63 -38.81 46.02
CA MET A 1 -13.34 -38.99 44.58
C MET A 1 -13.96 -37.81 43.88
N THR A 2 -13.22 -36.71 43.79
CA THR A 2 -13.68 -35.47 43.16
C THR A 2 -13.23 -35.53 41.71
N ASP A 3 -14.14 -35.87 40.81
CA ASP A 3 -13.87 -35.72 39.38
C ASP A 3 -13.74 -34.22 39.08
N PRO A 4 -12.61 -33.75 38.52
CA PRO A 4 -12.51 -32.37 38.09
C PRO A 4 -13.43 -32.19 36.88
N ILE A 5 -14.34 -31.23 36.98
CA ILE A 5 -15.17 -30.75 35.87
C ILE A 5 -14.21 -30.45 34.70
N SER A 6 -14.19 -31.34 33.73
CA SER A 6 -13.58 -31.09 32.42
C SER A 6 -14.49 -30.09 31.72
N ALA A 7 -14.33 -28.81 32.05
CA ALA A 7 -15.02 -27.73 31.37
C ALA A 7 -14.48 -27.67 29.94
N THR A 8 -15.12 -28.37 29.03
CA THR A 8 -15.05 -28.03 27.62
C THR A 8 -15.41 -26.55 27.50
N PRO A 9 -14.64 -25.72 26.77
CA PRO A 9 -14.98 -24.32 26.61
C PRO A 9 -16.42 -24.23 26.07
N GLU A 10 -17.27 -23.46 26.75
CA GLU A 10 -18.67 -23.33 26.34
C GLU A 10 -18.73 -22.87 24.87
N PRO A 11 -19.62 -23.47 24.04
CA PRO A 11 -19.72 -23.17 22.61
C PRO A 11 -19.86 -21.68 22.28
N VAL A 12 -20.46 -20.91 23.19
CA VAL A 12 -20.72 -19.47 23.04
C VAL A 12 -19.44 -18.64 23.15
N ALA A 13 -18.53 -18.99 24.06
CA ALA A 13 -17.27 -18.26 24.23
C ALA A 13 -16.32 -18.44 23.03
N ALA A 14 -16.27 -19.65 22.47
CA ALA A 14 -15.49 -19.96 21.27
C ALA A 14 -16.04 -19.23 20.02
N ALA A 15 -17.37 -19.14 19.90
CA ALA A 15 -18.00 -18.39 18.81
C ALA A 15 -17.67 -16.89 18.88
N HIS A 16 -17.78 -16.26 20.05
CA HIS A 16 -17.45 -14.84 20.23
C HIS A 16 -15.99 -14.53 19.90
N ALA A 17 -15.04 -15.36 20.33
CA ALA A 17 -13.62 -15.19 19.99
C ALA A 17 -13.40 -15.22 18.46
N SER A 18 -14.07 -16.14 17.76
CA SER A 18 -13.97 -16.25 16.30
C SER A 18 -14.53 -15.02 15.56
N ASP A 19 -15.57 -14.39 16.10
CA ASP A 19 -16.15 -13.16 15.52
C ASP A 19 -15.25 -11.94 15.77
N VAL A 20 -14.58 -11.87 16.93
CA VAL A 20 -13.59 -10.83 17.23
C VAL A 20 -12.42 -10.91 16.25
N ASP A 21 -11.87 -12.10 16.03
CA ASP A 21 -10.78 -12.32 15.06
C ASP A 21 -11.17 -11.89 13.64
N ARG A 22 -12.39 -12.23 13.23
CA ARG A 22 -12.93 -11.83 11.93
C ARG A 22 -13.06 -10.32 11.82
N ASN A 23 -13.60 -9.66 12.83
CA ASN A 23 -13.77 -8.21 12.84
C ASN A 23 -12.42 -7.50 12.78
N LEU A 24 -11.42 -7.98 13.52
CA LEU A 24 -10.06 -7.47 13.44
C LEU A 24 -9.48 -7.62 12.03
N ALA A 25 -9.64 -8.79 11.40
CA ALA A 25 -9.20 -8.98 10.02
C ALA A 25 -9.91 -8.04 9.03
N LEU A 26 -11.19 -7.71 9.23
CA LEU A 26 -11.91 -6.71 8.41
C LEU A 26 -11.34 -5.30 8.62
N VAL A 27 -11.03 -4.92 9.86
CA VAL A 27 -10.39 -3.63 10.18
C VAL A 27 -9.04 -3.50 9.47
N VAL A 28 -8.25 -4.58 9.42
CA VAL A 28 -6.95 -4.57 8.70
C VAL A 28 -7.15 -4.30 7.20
N TYR A 29 -8.17 -4.89 6.56
CA TYR A 29 -8.48 -4.55 5.16
C TYR A 29 -8.91 -3.09 4.99
N ALA A 30 -9.72 -2.57 5.90
CA ALA A 30 -10.15 -1.17 5.88
C ALA A 30 -8.97 -0.21 6.06
N LEU A 31 -8.00 -0.53 6.93
CA LEU A 31 -6.78 0.24 7.11
C LEU A 31 -5.88 0.20 5.86
N LEU A 32 -5.72 -0.96 5.22
CA LEU A 32 -5.00 -1.07 3.95
C LEU A 32 -5.64 -0.20 2.86
N PHE A 33 -6.96 -0.22 2.73
CA PHE A 33 -7.67 0.63 1.79
C PHE A 33 -7.52 2.12 2.12
N SER A 34 -7.68 2.49 3.40
CA SER A 34 -7.57 3.87 3.87
C SER A 34 -6.18 4.45 3.65
N SER A 35 -5.15 3.61 3.56
CA SER A 35 -3.77 4.04 3.39
C SER A 35 -3.51 4.90 2.15
N ILE A 36 -4.34 4.75 1.11
CA ILE A 36 -4.28 5.55 -0.12
C ILE A 36 -4.49 7.05 0.17
N PHE A 37 -5.33 7.39 1.16
CA PHE A 37 -5.67 8.78 1.50
C PHE A 37 -4.72 9.43 2.51
N PHE A 38 -3.96 8.62 3.25
CA PHE A 38 -3.13 9.07 4.38
C PHE A 38 -1.65 8.71 4.18
N ALA A 39 -1.18 8.77 2.93
CA ALA A 39 0.22 8.57 2.56
C ALA A 39 0.83 7.27 3.13
N GLY A 40 0.05 6.18 3.20
CA GLY A 40 0.55 4.87 3.64
C GLY A 40 0.59 4.65 5.16
N ILE A 41 0.36 5.66 6.02
CA ILE A 41 0.44 5.48 7.49
C ILE A 41 -0.51 4.38 8.00
N PRO A 42 -1.80 4.34 7.59
CA PRO A 42 -2.70 3.25 7.98
C PRO A 42 -2.21 1.85 7.57
N ALA A 43 -1.46 1.72 6.47
CA ALA A 43 -0.94 0.42 6.02
C ALA A 43 0.13 -0.14 6.96
N LEU A 44 0.90 0.73 7.63
CA LEU A 44 1.86 0.32 8.66
C LEU A 44 1.14 -0.23 9.89
N ILE A 45 0.07 0.44 10.33
CA ILE A 45 -0.76 -0.04 11.45
C ILE A 45 -1.39 -1.40 11.07
N ALA A 46 -1.92 -1.49 9.85
CA ALA A 46 -2.55 -2.70 9.31
C ALA A 46 -1.60 -3.91 9.35
N VAL A 47 -0.36 -3.75 8.85
CA VAL A 47 0.60 -4.86 8.80
C VAL A 47 1.09 -5.27 10.19
N VAL A 48 1.25 -4.32 11.11
CA VAL A 48 1.60 -4.62 12.51
C VAL A 48 0.51 -5.46 13.18
N ILE A 49 -0.76 -5.07 13.03
CA ILE A 49 -1.90 -5.85 13.56
C ILE A 49 -1.91 -7.25 12.94
N ALA A 50 -1.72 -7.34 11.62
CA ALA A 50 -1.71 -8.62 10.92
C ALA A 50 -0.60 -9.55 11.44
N TYR A 51 0.62 -9.06 11.64
CA TYR A 51 1.71 -9.86 12.20
C TYR A 51 1.46 -10.25 13.66
N ALA A 52 0.91 -9.36 14.48
CA ALA A 52 0.65 -9.63 15.90
C ALA A 52 -0.45 -10.69 16.11
N GLN A 53 -1.51 -10.64 15.30
CA GLN A 53 -2.68 -11.51 15.45
C GLN A 53 -2.58 -12.83 14.67
N ARG A 54 -1.66 -12.95 13.70
CA ARG A 54 -1.60 -14.15 12.84
C ARG A 54 -1.38 -15.45 13.62
N ASP A 55 -0.63 -15.43 14.72
CA ASP A 55 -0.22 -16.65 15.41
C ASP A 55 -1.28 -17.13 16.42
N GLN A 56 -2.26 -16.27 16.73
CA GLN A 56 -3.33 -16.51 17.70
C GLN A 56 -4.68 -16.82 17.03
N ALA A 57 -4.80 -16.57 15.73
CA ALA A 57 -6.06 -16.65 15.01
C ALA A 57 -6.38 -18.06 14.48
N THR A 58 -7.66 -18.30 14.19
CA THR A 58 -8.09 -19.55 13.54
C THR A 58 -7.46 -19.74 12.16
N PRO A 59 -7.21 -20.98 11.69
CA PRO A 59 -6.51 -21.24 10.42
C PRO A 59 -7.09 -20.52 9.20
N GLN A 60 -8.41 -20.33 9.20
CA GLN A 60 -9.10 -19.54 8.18
C GLN A 60 -8.66 -18.07 8.20
N ILE A 61 -8.65 -17.43 9.36
CA ILE A 61 -8.27 -16.03 9.52
C ILE A 61 -6.77 -15.82 9.28
N VAL A 62 -5.92 -16.78 9.67
CA VAL A 62 -4.48 -16.76 9.36
C VAL A 62 -4.23 -16.61 7.85
N SER A 63 -5.05 -17.24 7.00
CA SER A 63 -4.94 -17.08 5.55
C SER A 63 -5.20 -15.64 5.08
N HIS A 64 -6.10 -14.91 5.74
CA HIS A 64 -6.37 -13.50 5.46
C HIS A 64 -5.24 -12.60 5.95
N TYR A 65 -4.70 -12.81 7.15
CA TYR A 65 -3.54 -12.05 7.63
C TYR A 65 -2.33 -12.23 6.73
N ASN A 66 -2.04 -13.45 6.29
CA ASN A 66 -0.95 -13.71 5.34
C ASN A 66 -1.14 -12.97 4.01
N PHE A 67 -2.38 -12.89 3.51
CA PHE A 67 -2.68 -12.14 2.29
C PHE A 67 -2.56 -10.63 2.50
N GLN A 68 -3.04 -10.08 3.61
CA GLN A 68 -2.91 -8.67 3.98
C GLN A 68 -1.44 -8.24 4.08
N ILE A 69 -0.61 -9.09 4.70
CA ILE A 69 0.84 -8.89 4.77
C ILE A 69 1.44 -8.84 3.35
N ARG A 70 1.05 -9.76 2.45
CA ARG A 70 1.52 -9.74 1.06
C ARG A 70 1.08 -8.47 0.32
N ILE A 71 -0.16 -8.02 0.52
CA ILE A 71 -0.66 -6.77 -0.07
C ILE A 71 0.23 -5.61 0.34
N PHE A 72 0.52 -5.48 1.64
CA PHE A 72 1.37 -4.44 2.20
C PHE A 72 2.75 -4.44 1.53
N TRP A 73 3.44 -5.58 1.47
CA TRP A 73 4.79 -5.64 0.92
C TRP A 73 4.84 -5.32 -0.58
N ILE A 74 3.86 -5.78 -1.36
CA ILE A 74 3.78 -5.45 -2.78
C ILE A 74 3.53 -3.95 -2.97
N ALA A 75 2.59 -3.38 -2.22
CA ALA A 75 2.31 -1.94 -2.26
C ALA A 75 3.52 -1.10 -1.85
N LEU A 76 4.25 -1.54 -0.80
CA LEU A 76 5.46 -0.87 -0.33
C LEU A 76 6.55 -0.87 -1.39
N ILE A 77 6.84 -2.03 -2.01
CA ILE A 77 7.86 -2.12 -3.06
C ILE A 77 7.49 -1.22 -4.25
N LEU A 78 6.24 -1.25 -4.71
CA LEU A 78 5.79 -0.39 -5.80
C LEU A 78 5.93 1.10 -5.45
N SER A 79 5.57 1.47 -4.22
CA SER A 79 5.69 2.85 -3.73
C SER A 79 7.15 3.31 -3.63
N VAL A 80 8.06 2.44 -3.18
CA VAL A 80 9.50 2.74 -3.12
C VAL A 80 10.06 2.94 -4.53
N ILE A 81 9.71 2.07 -5.49
CA ILE A 81 10.16 2.21 -6.89
C ILE A 81 9.64 3.52 -7.48
N ALA A 82 8.35 3.83 -7.28
CA ALA A 82 7.77 5.09 -7.74
C ALA A 82 8.48 6.31 -7.14
N ALA A 83 8.76 6.30 -5.83
CA ALA A 83 9.46 7.38 -5.14
C ALA A 83 10.89 7.56 -5.65
N LEU A 84 11.63 6.48 -5.90
CA LEU A 84 12.97 6.55 -6.47
C LEU A 84 12.94 7.14 -7.87
N CYS A 85 12.10 6.62 -8.77
CA CYS A 85 11.95 7.16 -10.12
C CYS A 85 11.57 8.65 -10.09
N GLY A 86 10.63 9.04 -9.23
CA GLY A 86 10.21 10.43 -9.08
C GLY A 86 11.33 11.33 -8.55
N THR A 87 12.09 10.87 -7.55
CA THR A 87 13.20 11.62 -6.96
C THR A 87 14.33 11.83 -7.97
N PHE A 88 14.74 10.77 -8.69
CA PHE A 88 15.77 10.90 -9.73
C PHE A 88 15.31 11.78 -10.88
N GLY A 89 14.04 11.66 -11.32
CA GLY A 89 13.46 12.53 -12.33
C GLY A 89 13.44 14.00 -11.90
N LEU A 90 13.08 14.27 -10.65
CA LEU A 90 13.06 15.64 -10.10
C LEU A 90 14.47 16.24 -10.01
N ILE A 91 15.46 15.46 -9.54
CA ILE A 91 16.86 15.91 -9.49
C ILE A 91 17.38 16.24 -10.88
N ALA A 92 17.12 15.38 -11.87
CA ALA A 92 17.50 15.63 -13.26
C ALA A 92 16.86 16.92 -13.80
N GLY A 93 15.55 17.12 -13.57
CA GLY A 93 14.85 18.32 -14.03
C GLY A 93 15.33 19.61 -13.36
N ILE A 94 15.61 19.57 -12.05
CA ILE A 94 16.20 20.71 -11.34
C ILE A 94 17.60 21.01 -11.87
N GLY A 95 18.40 19.99 -12.18
CA GLY A 95 19.72 20.13 -12.79
C GLY A 95 19.67 20.89 -14.11
N ASP A 96 18.72 20.55 -14.98
CA ASP A 96 18.51 21.23 -16.25
C ASP A 96 18.15 22.71 -16.03
N ILE A 97 17.15 22.99 -15.19
CA ILE A 97 16.72 24.37 -14.86
C ILE A 97 17.89 25.19 -14.31
N PHE A 98 18.68 24.62 -13.41
CA PHE A 98 19.84 25.28 -12.83
C PHE A 98 20.92 25.60 -13.88
N GLN A 99 21.21 24.66 -14.79
CA GLN A 99 22.15 24.91 -15.89
C GLN A 99 21.67 26.02 -16.82
N TYR A 100 20.37 26.07 -17.14
CA TYR A 100 19.78 27.18 -17.90
C TYR A 100 19.91 28.51 -17.15
N ALA A 101 19.62 28.56 -15.85
CA ALA A 101 19.73 29.77 -15.04
C ALA A 101 21.18 30.26 -14.85
N VAL A 102 22.16 29.36 -14.85
CA VAL A 102 23.59 29.73 -14.74
C VAL A 102 24.17 30.18 -16.09
N ARG A 103 23.70 29.60 -17.20
CA ARG A 103 24.15 29.95 -18.56
C ARG A 103 23.40 31.15 -19.15
N GLY A 104 22.19 31.42 -18.67
CA GLY A 104 21.28 32.45 -19.14
C GLY A 104 21.31 33.69 -18.26
N ASP A 105 21.34 34.84 -18.91
CA ASP A 105 21.18 36.17 -18.34
C ASP A 105 19.98 36.23 -17.37
N TRP A 106 20.08 37.00 -16.28
CA TRP A 106 19.08 37.08 -15.19
C TRP A 106 17.71 37.65 -15.65
N SER A 107 17.53 37.90 -16.94
CA SER A 107 16.27 38.19 -17.64
C SER A 107 15.41 36.95 -17.88
N ALA A 108 15.70 35.79 -17.27
CA ALA A 108 14.83 34.60 -17.33
C ALA A 108 13.38 34.83 -16.81
N TRP A 109 13.10 35.97 -16.19
CA TRP A 109 11.73 36.41 -15.91
C TRP A 109 10.96 36.88 -17.17
N ASP A 110 11.66 37.17 -18.28
CA ASP A 110 11.08 37.54 -19.59
C ASP A 110 10.73 36.29 -20.46
N VAL A 111 11.24 35.09 -20.13
CA VAL A 111 10.91 33.83 -20.87
C VAL A 111 9.62 33.13 -20.43
N VAL A 112 8.74 33.84 -19.71
CA VAL A 112 7.35 33.39 -19.47
C VAL A 112 6.51 33.52 -20.76
N GLU A 113 7.02 34.17 -21.81
CA GLU A 113 6.53 33.98 -23.18
C GLU A 113 7.07 32.65 -23.74
N PHE A 114 6.34 31.57 -23.45
CA PHE A 114 6.70 30.19 -23.80
C PHE A 114 6.85 29.95 -25.31
N GLU A 115 8.05 30.10 -25.87
CA GLU A 115 8.44 29.41 -27.11
C GLU A 115 8.73 27.92 -26.78
N PHE A 116 7.69 27.08 -26.79
CA PHE A 116 7.75 25.62 -26.50
C PHE A 116 8.70 24.80 -27.40
N ASN A 117 9.46 25.43 -28.29
CA ASN A 117 10.25 24.77 -29.33
C ASN A 117 11.72 24.50 -28.93
N GLU A 118 12.27 25.19 -27.93
CA GLU A 118 13.70 25.09 -27.58
C GLU A 118 14.00 24.34 -26.26
N ILE A 119 12.99 24.01 -25.43
CA ILE A 119 13.21 23.25 -24.19
C ILE A 119 13.44 21.77 -24.55
N ARG A 120 14.70 21.41 -24.76
CA ARG A 120 15.11 20.03 -24.99
C ARG A 120 15.15 19.29 -23.64
N PHE A 121 14.03 18.72 -23.23
CA PHE A 121 13.97 17.85 -22.06
C PHE A 121 14.78 16.58 -22.30
N ASP A 122 15.63 16.20 -21.33
CA ASP A 122 16.36 14.93 -21.40
C ASP A 122 15.36 13.75 -21.46
N PRO A 123 15.45 12.87 -22.48
CA PRO A 123 14.64 11.65 -22.55
C PRO A 123 14.70 10.81 -21.27
N ALA A 124 15.83 10.81 -20.56
CA ALA A 124 15.98 10.09 -19.29
C ALA A 124 15.04 10.65 -18.22
N MET A 125 14.95 11.97 -18.07
CA MET A 125 14.05 12.63 -17.13
C MET A 125 12.58 12.29 -17.43
N ILE A 126 12.18 12.40 -18.71
CA ILE A 126 10.81 12.09 -19.13
C ILE A 126 10.48 10.61 -18.83
N SER A 127 11.39 9.69 -19.15
CA SER A 127 11.17 8.26 -18.91
C SER A 127 11.01 7.93 -17.42
N LEU A 128 11.80 8.57 -16.55
CA LEU A 128 11.73 8.40 -15.10
C LEU A 128 10.42 8.97 -14.53
N MET A 129 9.97 10.13 -15.05
CA MET A 129 8.70 10.72 -14.65
C MET A 129 7.51 9.84 -15.06
N ILE A 130 7.51 9.32 -16.29
CA ILE A 130 6.48 8.39 -16.76
C ILE A 130 6.50 7.11 -15.91
N ALA A 131 7.68 6.54 -15.66
CA ALA A 131 7.82 5.35 -14.83
C ALA A 131 7.27 5.59 -13.42
N ALA A 132 7.59 6.73 -12.79
CA ALA A 132 7.09 7.09 -11.47
C ALA A 132 5.55 7.14 -11.43
N VAL A 133 4.93 7.78 -12.43
CA VAL A 133 3.47 7.85 -12.58
C VAL A 133 2.89 6.45 -12.75
N VAL A 134 3.46 5.63 -13.63
CA VAL A 134 2.99 4.25 -13.88
C VAL A 134 3.04 3.41 -12.61
N PHE A 135 4.17 3.40 -11.89
CA PHE A 135 4.28 2.63 -10.65
C PHE A 135 3.33 3.14 -9.56
N THR A 136 3.08 4.44 -9.47
CA THR A 136 2.11 5.03 -8.54
C THR A 136 0.69 4.58 -8.86
N VAL A 137 0.30 4.58 -10.14
CA VAL A 137 -1.01 4.11 -10.59
C VAL A 137 -1.18 2.62 -10.30
N ILE A 138 -0.17 1.80 -10.61
CA ILE A 138 -0.18 0.37 -10.32
C ILE A 138 -0.31 0.12 -8.80
N ALA A 139 0.46 0.84 -7.97
CA ALA A 139 0.37 0.73 -6.51
C ALA A 139 -1.03 1.08 -5.99
N THR A 140 -1.64 2.13 -6.55
CA THR A 140 -2.97 2.59 -6.17
C THR A 140 -4.03 1.56 -6.54
N ILE A 141 -4.00 1.05 -7.78
CA ILE A 141 -4.90 -0.02 -8.23
C ILE A 141 -4.73 -1.26 -7.36
N TRP A 142 -3.49 -1.61 -7.01
CA TRP A 142 -3.21 -2.75 -6.15
C TRP A 142 -3.81 -2.60 -4.74
N LEU A 143 -3.61 -1.44 -4.10
CA LEU A 143 -4.18 -1.14 -2.77
C LEU A 143 -5.71 -0.97 -2.79
N LEU A 144 -6.31 -0.74 -3.96
CA LEU A 144 -7.76 -0.68 -4.11
C LEU A 144 -8.35 -2.09 -4.28
N CYS A 145 -7.84 -2.86 -5.24
CA CYS A 145 -8.43 -4.12 -5.67
C CYS A 145 -8.12 -5.27 -4.71
N ALA A 146 -6.88 -5.38 -4.22
CA ALA A 146 -6.48 -6.53 -3.42
C ALA A 146 -7.17 -6.58 -2.05
N PRO A 147 -7.24 -5.48 -1.27
CA PRO A 147 -8.02 -5.45 -0.04
C PRO A 147 -9.51 -5.70 -0.27
N ALA A 148 -10.11 -5.14 -1.32
CA ALA A 148 -11.51 -5.34 -1.65
C ALA A 148 -11.83 -6.83 -1.91
N PHE A 149 -10.98 -7.52 -2.67
CA PHE A 149 -11.12 -8.95 -2.90
C PHE A 149 -11.05 -9.77 -1.60
N GLY A 150 -10.06 -9.49 -0.77
CA GLY A 150 -9.89 -10.17 0.52
C GLY A 150 -11.05 -9.93 1.50
N PHE A 151 -11.58 -8.71 1.50
CA PHE A 151 -12.73 -8.29 2.30
C PHE A 151 -14.02 -9.04 1.90
N ILE A 152 -14.36 -9.04 0.61
CA ILE A 152 -15.55 -9.74 0.09
C ILE A 152 -15.49 -11.23 0.43
N ARG A 153 -14.30 -11.84 0.32
CA ARG A 153 -14.10 -13.25 0.62
C ARG A 153 -14.23 -13.58 2.11
N LEU A 154 -13.80 -12.66 2.98
CA LEU A 154 -13.95 -12.78 4.42
C LEU A 154 -15.43 -12.67 4.84
N LEU A 155 -16.21 -11.79 4.20
CA LEU A 155 -17.67 -11.71 4.38
C LEU A 155 -18.38 -13.01 3.96
N GLY A 156 -17.91 -13.64 2.89
CA GLY A 156 -18.39 -14.95 2.45
C GLY A 156 -17.93 -16.12 3.33
N GLN A 157 -17.24 -15.87 4.45
CA GLN A 157 -16.63 -16.87 5.33
C GLN A 157 -15.80 -17.93 4.59
N ARG A 158 -15.02 -17.52 3.58
CA ARG A 158 -14.12 -18.41 2.85
C ARG A 158 -12.66 -18.09 3.16
N ALA A 159 -11.85 -19.10 3.46
CA ALA A 159 -10.40 -18.94 3.56
C ALA A 159 -9.79 -18.54 2.21
N ILE A 160 -8.66 -17.83 2.21
CA ILE A 160 -7.92 -17.50 1.00
C ILE A 160 -7.20 -18.76 0.47
N GLY A 161 -7.41 -19.09 -0.81
CA GLY A 161 -6.74 -20.22 -1.47
C GLY A 161 -7.51 -21.53 -1.52
N GLN A 162 -8.63 -21.67 -0.81
CA GLN A 162 -9.53 -22.82 -1.01
C GLN A 162 -10.30 -22.64 -2.34
N ARG A 163 -10.12 -23.59 -3.27
CA ARG A 163 -10.86 -23.64 -4.54
C ARG A 163 -12.26 -24.20 -4.34
#